data_AF-A0AAE0Q2C0-F1
#
_entry.id   AF-A0AAE0Q2C0-F1
#
_cell.length_a   1.000
_cell.length_b   1.000
_cell.length_c   1.000
_cell.angle_alpha   90.00
_cell.angle_beta   90.00
_cell.angle_gamma   90.00
#
_symmetry.space_group_name_H-M   'P 1'
#
loop_
_entity.id
_entity.type
_entity.pdbx_description
1 polymer ?
#
loop_
_entity_poly.entity_id
_entity_poly.type
_entity_poly.pdbx_seq_one_letter_code
_entity_poly.pdbx_strand_id
1 'polypeptide(L)'
;MAKTKELSKDTRNKIVDLHQAGKTESAIGKQLGVKKSTVGAIIRKWKTYKTTDYLPRSGAPRKISPPTRALKMKRGWVIQHDNDPKHTTRATKERLRKKHFKVLEWPSQSPDLNPIENLWRELKIRVAQRQPQNITALEEICMEEWAKLPAT
;
A
#
# COMPACT_ATOMS: atom_id res chain seq x y z
N MET A 1 -28.88 7.33 -17.16
CA MET A 1 -29.04 6.11 -16.32
C MET A 1 -29.64 6.52 -14.98
N ALA A 2 -30.81 6.00 -14.62
CA ALA A 2 -31.45 6.31 -13.34
C ALA A 2 -30.56 5.87 -12.17
N LYS A 3 -30.30 6.75 -11.20
CA LYS A 3 -29.54 6.42 -10.00
C LYS A 3 -30.28 5.33 -9.24
N THR A 4 -29.66 4.16 -9.04
CA THR A 4 -30.24 3.08 -8.23
C THR A 4 -30.41 3.59 -6.81
N LYS A 5 -31.64 3.59 -6.30
CA LYS A 5 -31.95 4.06 -4.94
C LYS A 5 -31.25 3.15 -3.93
N GLU A 6 -30.31 3.70 -3.17
CA GLU A 6 -29.54 2.94 -2.19
C GLU A 6 -30.43 2.43 -1.03
N LEU A 7 -30.08 1.27 -0.47
CA LEU A 7 -30.82 0.67 0.63
C LEU A 7 -30.52 1.43 1.94
N SER A 8 -31.56 1.80 2.70
CA SER A 8 -31.39 2.54 3.97
C SER A 8 -30.57 1.76 4.99
N LYS A 9 -29.94 2.47 5.93
CA LYS A 9 -29.15 1.87 7.01
C LYS A 9 -30.02 0.96 7.89
N ASP A 10 -31.26 1.35 8.15
CA ASP A 10 -32.20 0.58 8.97
C ASP A 10 -32.54 -0.77 8.34
N THR A 11 -32.74 -0.81 7.02
CA THR A 11 -33.00 -2.07 6.31
C THR A 11 -31.77 -2.98 6.32
N ARG A 12 -30.55 -2.41 6.26
CA ARG A 12 -29.30 -3.18 6.39
C ARG A 12 -29.12 -3.77 7.79
N ASN A 13 -29.45 -3.02 8.84
CA ASN A 13 -29.40 -3.51 10.22
C ASN A 13 -30.37 -4.67 10.42
N LYS A 14 -31.63 -4.51 10.00
CA LYS A 14 -32.64 -5.59 10.06
C LYS A 14 -32.20 -6.87 9.35
N ILE A 15 -31.48 -6.76 8.22
CA ILE A 15 -30.91 -7.93 7.52
C ILE A 15 -29.90 -8.67 8.40
N VAL A 16 -29.03 -7.94 9.10
CA VAL A 16 -28.04 -8.54 10.00
C VAL A 16 -28.70 -9.18 11.21
N ASP A 17 -29.68 -8.52 11.82
CA ASP A 17 -30.41 -9.04 12.99
C ASP A 17 -31.14 -10.35 12.65
N LEU A 18 -31.83 -10.39 11.50
CA LEU A 18 -32.52 -11.60 11.03
C LEU A 18 -31.54 -12.73 10.66
N HIS A 19 -30.35 -12.39 10.17
CA HIS A 19 -29.29 -13.36 9.91
C HIS A 19 -28.72 -13.95 11.21
N GLN A 20 -28.49 -13.12 12.22
CA GLN A 20 -28.05 -13.56 13.55
C GLN A 20 -29.11 -14.43 14.23
N ALA A 21 -30.39 -14.17 13.99
CA ALA A 21 -31.51 -15.01 14.41
C ALA A 21 -31.65 -16.33 13.62
N GLY A 22 -30.70 -16.66 12.75
CA GLY A 22 -30.66 -17.95 12.03
C GLY A 22 -31.52 -18.04 10.79
N LYS A 23 -32.15 -16.94 10.32
CA LYS A 23 -32.96 -16.98 9.10
C LYS A 23 -32.09 -17.12 7.85
N THR A 24 -32.62 -17.83 6.85
CA THR A 24 -31.97 -17.99 5.55
C THR A 24 -32.04 -16.71 4.71
N GLU A 25 -31.05 -16.48 3.85
CA GLU A 25 -30.97 -15.27 3.00
C GLU A 25 -32.21 -15.10 2.10
N SER A 26 -32.81 -16.21 1.67
CA SER A 26 -34.04 -16.23 0.86
C SER A 26 -35.25 -15.75 1.67
N ALA A 27 -35.41 -16.24 2.91
CA ALA A 27 -36.50 -15.84 3.79
C ALA A 27 -36.40 -14.36 4.19
N ILE A 28 -35.19 -13.88 4.46
CA ILE A 28 -34.91 -12.46 4.77
C ILE A 28 -35.27 -11.58 3.58
N GLY A 29 -34.87 -11.98 2.36
CA GLY A 29 -35.18 -11.25 1.13
C GLY A 29 -36.69 -11.14 0.88
N LYS A 30 -37.42 -12.25 1.04
CA LYS A 30 -38.89 -12.30 0.91
C LYS A 30 -39.59 -11.43 1.97
N GLN A 31 -39.12 -11.44 3.20
CA GLN A 31 -39.69 -10.66 4.30
C GLN A 31 -39.49 -9.14 4.13
N LEU A 32 -38.34 -8.71 3.62
CA LEU A 32 -37.99 -7.29 3.51
C LEU A 32 -38.20 -6.70 2.11
N GLY A 33 -38.67 -7.49 1.14
CA GLY A 33 -38.82 -7.07 -0.25
C GLY A 33 -37.49 -6.78 -0.96
N VAL A 34 -36.39 -7.41 -0.50
CA VAL A 34 -35.04 -7.20 -1.02
C VAL A 34 -34.56 -8.45 -1.77
N LYS A 35 -33.87 -8.28 -2.90
CA LYS A 35 -33.32 -9.40 -3.67
C LYS A 35 -32.36 -10.23 -2.80
N LYS A 36 -32.44 -11.57 -2.87
CA LYS A 36 -31.54 -12.50 -2.14
C LYS A 36 -30.06 -12.15 -2.34
N SER A 37 -29.66 -11.79 -3.56
CA SER A 37 -28.27 -11.40 -3.85
C SER A 37 -27.80 -10.19 -3.05
N THR A 38 -28.68 -9.20 -2.83
CA THR A 38 -28.41 -8.02 -2.01
C THR A 38 -28.28 -8.39 -0.53
N VAL A 39 -29.16 -9.27 -0.03
CA VAL A 39 -29.08 -9.82 1.33
C VAL A 39 -27.72 -10.52 1.55
N GLY A 40 -27.34 -11.41 0.64
CA GLY A 40 -26.06 -12.13 0.72
C GLY A 40 -24.84 -11.20 0.64
N ALA A 41 -24.87 -10.16 -0.19
CA ALA A 41 -23.79 -9.17 -0.27
C ALA A 41 -23.61 -8.40 1.07
N ILE A 42 -24.72 -8.02 1.71
CA ILE A 42 -24.69 -7.33 3.02
C ILE A 42 -24.13 -8.26 4.10
N ILE A 43 -24.59 -9.52 4.16
CA ILE A 43 -24.13 -10.50 5.15
C ILE A 43 -22.63 -10.79 4.99
N ARG A 44 -22.15 -10.99 3.75
CA ARG A 44 -20.71 -11.19 3.49
C ARG A 44 -19.88 -10.01 3.99
N LYS A 45 -20.29 -8.78 3.66
CA LYS A 45 -19.62 -7.57 4.12
C LYS A 45 -19.63 -7.46 5.64
N TRP A 46 -20.76 -7.74 6.29
CA TRP A 46 -20.86 -7.71 7.76
C TRP A 46 -19.99 -8.79 8.41
N LYS A 47 -19.90 -10.00 7.85
CA LYS A 47 -19.01 -11.06 8.36
C LYS A 47 -17.55 -10.62 8.34
N THR A 48 -17.11 -9.90 7.31
CA THR A 48 -15.74 -9.40 7.17
C THR A 48 -15.45 -8.20 8.08
N TYR A 49 -16.31 -7.18 8.08
CA TYR A 49 -16.00 -5.88 8.70
C TYR A 49 -16.78 -5.57 9.97
N LYS A 50 -17.72 -6.44 10.36
CA LYS A 50 -18.61 -6.28 11.53
C LYS A 50 -19.37 -4.96 11.56
N THR A 51 -19.64 -4.36 10.39
CA THR A 51 -20.37 -3.11 10.26
C THR A 51 -21.36 -3.14 9.10
N THR A 52 -22.49 -2.46 9.29
CA THR A 52 -23.50 -2.17 8.25
C THR A 52 -23.30 -0.79 7.63
N ASP A 53 -22.37 0.00 8.17
CA ASP A 53 -22.05 1.33 7.70
C ASP A 53 -21.30 1.32 6.37
N TYR A 54 -21.34 2.47 5.73
CA TYR A 54 -20.52 2.73 4.56
C TYR A 54 -19.07 2.88 5.00
N LEU A 55 -18.28 1.86 4.71
CA LEU A 55 -16.83 2.00 4.72
C LEU A 55 -16.41 2.86 3.53
N PRO A 56 -15.44 3.77 3.72
CA PRO A 56 -14.82 4.45 2.59
C PRO A 56 -14.31 3.39 1.61
N ARG A 57 -14.47 3.64 0.31
CA ARG A 57 -13.94 2.72 -0.70
C ARG A 57 -12.44 2.57 -0.43
N SER A 58 -11.97 1.33 -0.33
CA SER A 58 -10.55 1.05 -0.39
C SER A 58 -10.06 1.55 -1.74
N GLY A 59 -9.51 2.76 -1.77
CA GLY A 59 -8.79 3.26 -2.92
C GLY A 59 -7.63 2.32 -3.22
N ALA A 60 -7.03 2.46 -4.40
CA ALA A 60 -5.80 1.73 -4.71
C ALA A 60 -4.79 1.93 -3.57
N PRO A 61 -4.24 0.84 -2.99
CA PRO A 61 -3.26 0.96 -1.92
C PRO A 61 -2.11 1.85 -2.40
N ARG A 62 -1.74 2.84 -1.59
CA ARG A 62 -0.64 3.74 -1.95
C ARG A 62 0.65 2.91 -2.02
N LYS A 63 1.19 2.74 -3.22
CA LYS A 63 2.52 2.15 -3.47
C LYS A 63 3.66 3.09 -3.05
N ILE A 64 3.55 3.78 -1.91
CA ILE A 64 4.62 4.68 -1.46
C ILE A 64 4.73 4.65 0.06
N SER A 65 5.98 4.41 0.44
CA SER A 65 6.62 4.35 1.76
C SER A 65 6.03 5.25 2.86
N PRO A 66 6.33 4.94 4.15
CA PRO A 66 5.89 5.76 5.28
C PRO A 66 6.16 7.26 5.02
N PRO A 67 5.27 8.15 5.47
CA PRO A 67 5.52 9.58 5.38
C PRO A 67 6.89 9.88 5.99
N THR A 68 7.59 10.85 5.42
CA THR A 68 8.97 11.23 5.77
C THR A 68 9.17 11.54 7.26
N ARG A 69 8.06 11.80 7.96
CA ARG A 69 7.96 11.89 9.42
C ARG A 69 8.37 10.61 10.16
N ALA A 70 8.14 9.43 9.60
CA ALA A 70 8.51 8.14 10.17
C ALA A 70 10.03 7.88 10.12
N LEU A 71 10.73 8.47 9.16
CA LEU A 71 12.18 8.33 8.98
C LEU A 71 13.00 9.21 9.93
N LYS A 72 12.37 9.97 10.84
CA LYS A 72 13.03 10.90 11.78
C LYS A 72 14.14 11.73 11.13
N MET A 73 13.98 12.12 9.86
CA MET A 73 15.03 12.84 9.13
C MET A 73 15.27 14.17 9.84
N LYS A 74 16.46 14.34 10.41
CA LYS A 74 16.82 15.55 11.18
C LYS A 74 16.93 16.74 10.23
N ARG A 75 16.79 17.96 10.77
CA ARG A 75 17.15 19.17 10.02
C ARG A 75 18.61 19.05 9.57
N GLY A 76 18.86 19.25 8.27
CA GLY A 76 20.20 19.20 7.68
C GLY A 76 20.47 18.01 6.75
N TRP A 77 19.59 17.01 6.67
CA TRP A 77 19.76 15.90 5.75
C TRP A 77 19.63 16.36 4.29
N VAL A 78 20.51 15.84 3.43
CA VAL A 78 20.53 16.08 1.99
C VAL A 78 20.27 14.76 1.27
N ILE A 79 19.35 14.79 0.30
CA ILE A 79 19.08 13.64 -0.57
C ILE A 79 20.10 13.65 -1.70
N GLN A 80 20.77 12.54 -1.91
CA GLN A 80 21.55 12.26 -3.12
C GLN A 80 20.77 11.28 -3.99
N HIS A 81 20.70 11.56 -5.29
CA HIS A 81 20.17 10.67 -6.32
C HIS A 81 20.86 10.99 -7.65
N ASP A 82 20.82 10.07 -8.60
CA ASP A 82 21.40 10.27 -9.93
C ASP A 82 20.59 11.28 -10.79
N ASN A 83 21.13 11.60 -11.96
CA ASN A 83 20.51 12.51 -12.93
C ASN A 83 19.58 11.78 -13.93
N ASP A 84 19.06 10.59 -13.61
CA ASP A 84 18.10 9.91 -14.49
C ASP A 84 16.91 10.86 -14.77
N PRO A 85 16.45 10.98 -16.03
CA PRO A 85 15.31 11.82 -16.41
C PRO A 85 14.11 11.76 -15.46
N LYS A 86 13.81 10.59 -14.87
CA LYS A 86 12.69 10.42 -13.91
C LYS A 86 12.87 11.24 -12.63
N HIS A 87 14.11 11.44 -12.20
CA HIS A 87 14.47 12.23 -11.02
C HIS A 87 14.61 13.72 -11.32
N THR A 88 14.91 14.08 -12.58
CA THR A 88 15.11 15.48 -12.99
C THR A 88 13.84 16.16 -13.52
N THR A 89 12.73 15.43 -13.66
CA THR A 89 11.44 16.00 -14.10
C THR A 89 10.97 17.17 -13.21
N ARG A 90 10.22 18.11 -13.80
CA ARG A 90 9.61 19.24 -13.08
C ARG A 90 8.75 18.78 -11.90
N ALA A 91 7.94 17.74 -12.11
CA ALA A 91 7.05 17.19 -11.09
C ALA A 91 7.83 16.63 -9.89
N THR A 92 8.93 15.91 -10.14
CA THR A 92 9.80 15.38 -9.07
C THR A 92 10.47 16.53 -8.31
N LYS A 93 11.07 17.49 -9.01
CA LYS A 93 11.72 18.67 -8.40
C LYS A 93 10.76 19.47 -7.52
N GLU A 94 9.55 19.74 -8.02
CA GLU A 94 8.51 20.45 -7.26
C GLU A 94 8.07 19.68 -6.01
N ARG A 95 7.91 18.35 -6.11
CA ARG A 95 7.55 17.51 -4.97
C ARG A 95 8.62 17.52 -3.88
N LEU A 96 9.91 17.48 -4.25
CA LEU A 96 11.02 17.57 -3.31
C LEU A 96 11.06 18.93 -2.62
N ARG A 97 10.88 20.02 -3.38
CA ARG A 97 10.76 21.38 -2.85
C ARG A 97 9.61 21.53 -1.86
N LYS A 98 8.41 21.03 -2.20
CA LYS A 98 7.22 21.08 -1.32
C LYS A 98 7.42 20.31 -0.01
N LYS A 99 8.25 19.27 -0.03
CA LYS A 99 8.62 18.50 1.17
C LYS A 99 9.82 19.07 1.93
N HIS A 100 10.36 20.21 1.48
CA HIS A 100 11.54 20.87 2.04
C HIS A 100 12.78 19.97 2.08
N PHE A 101 12.94 19.11 1.06
CA PHE A 101 14.17 18.35 0.91
C PHE A 101 15.26 19.15 0.23
N LYS A 102 16.47 19.10 0.81
CA LYS A 102 17.69 19.52 0.11
C LYS A 102 18.14 18.38 -0.79
N VAL A 103 18.46 18.69 -2.03
CA VAL A 103 18.98 17.73 -3.02
C VAL A 103 20.43 18.12 -3.31
N LEU A 104 21.32 17.14 -3.27
CA LEU A 104 22.71 17.32 -3.65
C LEU A 104 22.80 17.44 -5.17
N GLU A 105 23.53 18.45 -5.66
CA GLU A 105 23.87 18.52 -7.08
C GLU A 105 24.85 17.39 -7.41
N TRP A 106 24.55 16.62 -8.46
CA TRP A 106 25.30 15.43 -8.81
C TRP A 106 25.83 15.53 -10.24
N PRO A 107 27.12 15.21 -10.48
CA PRO A 107 27.64 15.10 -11.84
C PRO A 107 27.03 13.91 -12.58
N SER A 108 26.75 14.09 -13.87
CA SER A 108 26.27 12.99 -14.72
C SER A 108 27.33 11.92 -14.89
N GLN A 109 26.91 10.66 -14.99
CA GLN A 109 27.79 9.50 -15.22
C GLN A 109 28.87 9.27 -14.15
N SER A 110 28.60 9.63 -12.89
CA SER A 110 29.50 9.37 -11.76
C SER A 110 28.92 8.35 -10.77
N PRO A 111 28.85 7.05 -11.15
CA PRO A 111 28.41 6.00 -10.25
C PRO A 111 29.44 5.71 -9.15
N ASP A 112 30.73 5.94 -9.43
CA ASP A 112 31.86 5.80 -8.52
C ASP A 112 31.74 6.70 -7.28
N LEU A 113 31.13 7.88 -7.44
CA LEU A 113 30.89 8.79 -6.33
C LEU A 113 29.72 8.35 -5.45
N ASN A 114 28.85 7.43 -5.91
CA ASN A 114 27.63 7.06 -5.20
C ASN A 114 27.87 5.93 -4.19
N PRO A 115 27.86 6.21 -2.87
CA PRO A 115 28.16 5.20 -1.85
C PRO A 115 27.18 4.03 -1.83
N ILE A 116 25.95 4.20 -2.36
CA ILE A 116 24.98 3.11 -2.43
C ILE A 116 25.42 2.00 -3.39
N GLU A 117 26.27 2.29 -4.39
CA GLU A 117 26.77 1.28 -5.32
C GLU A 117 27.66 0.26 -4.61
N ASN A 118 28.43 0.70 -3.61
CA ASN A 118 29.22 -0.18 -2.76
C ASN A 118 28.33 -1.12 -1.94
N LEU A 119 27.24 -0.59 -1.37
CA LEU A 119 26.25 -1.39 -0.65
C LEU A 119 25.55 -2.40 -1.56
N TRP A 120 25.18 -1.99 -2.78
CA TRP A 120 24.58 -2.88 -3.77
C TRP A 120 25.53 -4.00 -4.18
N ARG A 121 26.82 -3.71 -4.36
CA ARG A 121 27.83 -4.73 -4.67
C ARG A 121 27.89 -5.77 -3.57
N GLU A 122 27.98 -5.35 -2.31
CA GLU A 122 28.04 -6.27 -1.16
C GLU A 122 26.76 -7.11 -1.05
N LEU A 123 25.59 -6.48 -1.18
CA LEU A 123 24.31 -7.20 -1.15
C LEU A 123 24.22 -8.25 -2.25
N LYS A 124 24.61 -7.92 -3.49
CA LYS A 124 24.60 -8.86 -4.62
C LYS A 124 25.47 -10.07 -4.36
N ILE A 125 26.65 -9.89 -3.75
CA ILE A 125 27.55 -10.99 -3.39
C ILE A 125 26.86 -11.94 -2.41
N ARG A 126 26.25 -11.41 -1.33
CA ARG A 126 25.57 -12.23 -0.31
C ARG A 126 24.33 -12.94 -0.85
N VAL A 127 23.52 -12.25 -1.65
CA VAL A 127 22.33 -12.82 -2.28
C VAL A 127 22.73 -13.94 -3.25
N ALA A 128 23.79 -13.75 -4.04
CA ALA A 128 24.28 -14.75 -4.99
C ALA A 128 24.75 -16.03 -4.29
N GLN A 129 25.38 -15.93 -3.11
CA GLN A 129 25.80 -17.10 -2.31
C GLN A 129 24.61 -17.98 -1.89
N ARG A 130 23.41 -17.40 -1.72
CA ARG A 130 22.20 -18.12 -1.32
C ARG A 130 21.40 -18.70 -2.49
N GLN A 131 21.82 -18.44 -3.73
CA GLN A 131 21.27 -19.03 -4.96
C GLN A 131 19.72 -19.08 -4.98
N PRO A 132 19.02 -17.93 -4.93
CA PRO A 132 17.57 -17.88 -5.01
C PRO A 132 17.06 -18.51 -6.32
N GLN A 133 16.03 -19.36 -6.20
CA GLN A 133 15.48 -20.12 -7.34
C GLN A 133 14.22 -19.48 -7.96
N ASN A 134 13.64 -18.48 -7.29
CA ASN A 134 12.45 -17.78 -7.77
C ASN A 134 12.41 -16.34 -7.21
N ILE A 135 11.51 -15.51 -7.75
CA ILE A 135 11.41 -14.09 -7.39
C ILE A 135 11.04 -13.92 -5.91
N THR A 136 10.13 -14.74 -5.36
CA THR A 136 9.75 -14.66 -3.95
C THR A 136 10.94 -14.91 -3.02
N ALA A 137 11.70 -15.98 -3.30
CA ALA A 137 12.90 -16.30 -2.55
C ALA A 137 13.98 -15.21 -2.71
N LEU A 138 14.11 -14.63 -3.91
CA LEU A 138 15.02 -13.50 -4.13
C LEU A 138 14.63 -12.28 -3.28
N GLU A 139 13.35 -11.94 -3.22
CA GLU A 139 12.85 -10.82 -2.43
C GLU A 139 13.09 -11.04 -0.93
N GLU A 140 12.76 -12.22 -0.42
CA GLU A 140 12.99 -12.61 0.99
C GLU A 140 14.48 -12.56 1.35
N ILE A 141 15.33 -13.17 0.52
CA ILE A 141 16.78 -13.17 0.73
C ILE A 141 17.36 -11.75 0.68
N CYS A 142 16.93 -10.92 -0.26
CA CYS A 142 17.36 -9.52 -0.33
C CYS A 142 17.04 -8.77 0.97
N MET A 143 15.83 -8.95 1.52
CA MET A 143 15.42 -8.29 2.76
C MET A 143 16.23 -8.79 3.97
N GLU A 144 16.46 -10.10 4.06
CA GLU A 144 17.26 -10.70 5.13
C GLU A 144 18.73 -10.25 5.10
N GLU A 145 19.37 -10.28 3.93
CA GLU A 145 20.77 -9.88 3.79
C GLU A 145 20.95 -8.37 3.97
N TRP A 146 19.98 -7.57 3.54
CA TRP A 146 19.98 -6.13 3.77
C TRP A 146 19.93 -5.79 5.27
N ALA A 147 19.10 -6.50 6.04
CA ALA A 147 18.99 -6.29 7.49
C ALA A 147 20.27 -6.66 8.27
N LYS A 148 21.14 -7.51 7.69
CA LYS A 148 22.42 -7.92 8.27
C LYS A 148 23.58 -6.99 7.90
N LEU A 149 23.38 -6.03 6.99
CA LEU A 149 24.44 -5.07 6.66
C LEU A 149 24.77 -4.24 7.91
N PRO A 150 26.07 -4.06 8.24
CA PRO A 150 26.45 -3.26 9.38
C PRO A 150 26.01 -1.82 9.17
N ALA A 151 25.51 -1.18 10.24
CA ALA A 151 25.33 0.25 10.25
C ALA A 151 26.72 0.90 10.27
N THR A 152 27.12 1.50 9.15
CA THR A 152 28.31 2.35 9.04
C THR A 152 28.08 3.69 9.71
#